data_AF-A0A419IW41-F1
#
_entry.id   AF-A0A419IW41-F1
#
_cell.length_a   1.000
_cell.length_b   1.000
_cell.length_c   1.000
_cell.angle_alpha   90.00
_cell.angle_beta   90.00
_cell.angle_gamma   90.00
#
_symmetry.space_group_name_H-M   'P 1'
#
loop_
_entity.id
_entity.type
_entity.pdbx_description
1 polymer ?
#
loop_
_entity_poly.entity_id
_entity_poly.type
_entity_poly.pdbx_seq_one_letter_code
_entity_poly.pdbx_strand_id
1 'polypeptide(L)'
;MKLWQRYWLWFAFLFSTLHLTRDVLQNIGVMNFFTTTFAKTTTAAPLWLEATALTSELLNVIVSLYCLINNTFGRFGLATFILFGIFASMWAYFTFIL
;
A
#
# COMPACT_ATOMS: atom_id res chain seq x y z
N MET A 1 22.05 -5.86 2.74
CA MET A 1 20.75 -5.89 3.46
C MET A 1 20.58 -7.22 4.20
N LYS A 2 20.01 -7.22 5.41
CA LYS A 2 19.69 -8.48 6.14
C LYS A 2 18.54 -9.22 5.45
N LEU A 3 18.45 -10.54 5.61
CA LEU A 3 17.44 -11.35 4.92
C LEU A 3 16.00 -10.90 5.24
N TRP A 4 15.69 -10.64 6.52
CA TRP A 4 14.36 -10.16 6.93
C TRP A 4 14.00 -8.80 6.33
N GLN A 5 14.98 -7.91 6.15
CA GLN A 5 14.77 -6.60 5.51
C GLN A 5 14.41 -6.77 4.04
N ARG A 6 15.05 -7.73 3.36
CA ARG A 6 14.73 -8.06 1.96
C ARG A 6 13.31 -8.59 1.84
N TYR A 7 12.91 -9.52 2.71
CA TYR A 7 11.54 -10.04 2.74
C TYR A 7 10.51 -8.96 3.06
N TRP A 8 10.84 -8.05 4.00
CA TRP A 8 9.99 -6.90 4.28
C TRP A 8 9.77 -6.02 3.05
N LEU A 9 10.83 -5.64 2.33
CA LEU A 9 10.69 -4.79 1.14
C LEU A 9 9.90 -5.49 0.04
N TRP A 10 10.09 -6.80 -0.16
CA TRP A 10 9.28 -7.56 -1.10
C TRP A 10 7.81 -7.60 -0.68
N PHE A 11 7.53 -7.82 0.60
CA PHE A 11 6.18 -7.79 1.13
C PHE A 11 5.52 -6.42 0.93
N ALA A 12 6.18 -5.34 1.34
CA ALA A 12 5.69 -3.98 1.17
C ALA A 12 5.46 -3.66 -0.32
N PHE A 13 6.41 -4.01 -1.20
CA PHE A 13 6.27 -3.83 -2.64
C PHE A 13 5.06 -4.56 -3.21
N LEU A 14 4.91 -5.86 -2.91
CA LEU A 14 3.82 -6.67 -3.44
C LEU A 14 2.46 -6.22 -2.91
N PHE A 15 2.37 -6.00 -1.59
CA PHE A 15 1.13 -5.52 -0.96
C PHE A 15 0.71 -4.18 -1.56
N SER A 16 1.61 -3.20 -1.58
CA SER A 16 1.28 -1.86 -2.10
C SER A 16 0.95 -1.87 -3.59
N THR A 17 1.61 -2.72 -4.39
CA THR A 17 1.27 -2.87 -5.82
C THR A 17 -0.14 -3.46 -6.00
N LEU A 18 -0.50 -4.47 -5.21
CA LEU A 18 -1.84 -5.06 -5.24
C LEU A 18 -2.90 -4.05 -4.79
N HIS A 19 -2.67 -3.35 -3.68
CA HIS A 19 -3.57 -2.31 -3.18
C HIS A 19 -3.76 -1.18 -4.19
N LEU A 20 -2.66 -0.68 -4.76
CA LEU A 20 -2.69 0.36 -5.79
C LEU A 20 -3.47 -0.11 -7.03
N THR A 21 -3.22 -1.34 -7.47
CA THR A 21 -3.92 -1.93 -8.62
C THR A 21 -5.41 -2.07 -8.35
N ARG A 22 -5.80 -2.56 -7.17
CA ARG A 22 -7.20 -2.64 -6.75
C ARG A 22 -7.87 -1.27 -6.84
N ASP A 23 -7.24 -0.26 -6.25
CA ASP A 23 -7.80 1.09 -6.15
C ASP A 23 -7.93 1.74 -7.54
N VAL A 24 -6.94 1.57 -8.41
CA VAL A 24 -7.02 2.03 -9.81
C VAL A 24 -8.17 1.34 -10.54
N LEU A 25 -8.30 0.02 -10.41
CA LEU A 25 -9.36 -0.76 -11.05
C LEU A 25 -10.76 -0.35 -10.56
N GLN A 26 -10.92 -0.12 -9.25
CA GLN A 26 -12.18 0.38 -8.68
C GLN A 26 -12.52 1.78 -9.22
N ASN A 27 -11.53 2.68 -9.29
CA ASN A 27 -11.73 4.05 -9.77
C ASN A 27 -12.14 4.12 -11.25
N ILE A 28 -11.73 3.16 -12.08
CA ILE A 28 -12.17 3.06 -13.49
C ILE A 28 -13.43 2.20 -13.68
N GLY A 29 -14.07 1.74 -12.60
CA GLY A 29 -15.32 0.99 -12.64
C GLY A 29 -15.20 -0.50 -12.98
N VAL A 30 -14.01 -1.10 -12.86
CA VAL A 30 -13.82 -2.54 -13.07
C VAL A 30 -14.32 -3.31 -11.83
N MET A 31 -15.38 -4.11 -12.02
CA MET A 31 -16.01 -4.92 -10.97
C MET A 31 -15.71 -6.41 -11.20
N ASN A 32 -14.76 -6.95 -10.47
CA ASN A 32 -14.38 -8.36 -10.47
C ASN A 32 -14.15 -8.85 -9.03
N PHE A 33 -13.90 -10.15 -8.83
CA PHE A 33 -13.69 -10.71 -7.48
C PHE A 33 -12.68 -9.94 -6.63
N PHE A 34 -11.57 -9.47 -7.22
CA PHE A 34 -10.52 -8.73 -6.52
C PHE A 34 -10.98 -7.33 -6.10
N THR A 35 -11.72 -6.62 -6.97
CA THR A 35 -12.22 -5.27 -6.68
C THR A 35 -13.53 -5.26 -5.89
N THR A 36 -14.32 -6.34 -5.90
CA THR A 36 -15.59 -6.42 -5.17
C THR A 36 -15.44 -6.99 -3.77
N THR A 37 -14.57 -7.98 -3.56
CA THR A 37 -14.39 -8.60 -2.23
C THR A 37 -13.69 -7.66 -1.25
N PHE A 38 -12.77 -6.84 -1.78
CA PHE A 38 -12.09 -5.78 -1.04
C PHE A 38 -12.61 -4.41 -1.47
N ALA A 39 -13.91 -4.33 -1.80
CA ALA A 39 -14.57 -3.07 -2.08
C ALA A 39 -14.45 -2.14 -0.87
N LYS A 40 -14.17 -0.87 -1.13
CA LYS A 40 -14.23 0.18 -0.10
C LYS A 40 -15.68 0.23 0.39
N THR A 41 -15.89 -0.07 1.67
CA THR A 41 -17.21 -0.12 2.31
C THR A 41 -17.88 1.25 2.38
N THR A 42 -17.10 2.33 2.33
CA THR A 42 -17.61 3.69 2.45
C THR A 42 -17.58 4.44 1.14
N THR A 43 -18.75 4.69 0.56
CA THR A 43 -18.99 5.67 -0.52
C THR A 43 -18.74 7.13 -0.08
N ALA A 44 -18.37 7.37 1.19
CA ALA A 44 -18.24 8.69 1.80
C ALA A 44 -16.85 8.96 2.44
N ALA A 45 -15.82 8.19 2.10
CA ALA A 45 -14.46 8.55 2.50
C ALA A 45 -14.10 9.92 1.86
N PRO A 46 -13.58 10.89 2.64
CA PRO A 46 -13.20 12.18 2.08
C PRO A 46 -12.17 12.00 0.96
N LEU A 47 -12.30 12.76 -0.15
CA LEU A 47 -11.38 12.70 -1.30
C LEU A 47 -9.90 12.83 -0.92
N TRP A 48 -9.60 13.59 0.14
CA TRP A 48 -8.22 13.72 0.63
C TRP A 48 -7.68 12.41 1.20
N LEU A 49 -8.52 11.60 1.85
CA LEU A 49 -8.12 10.31 2.40
C LEU A 49 -7.80 9.31 1.27
N GLU A 50 -8.64 9.29 0.24
CA GLU A 50 -8.44 8.51 -0.99
C GLU A 50 -7.14 8.89 -1.71
N ALA A 51 -6.90 10.20 -1.87
CA ALA A 51 -5.67 10.70 -2.47
C ALA A 51 -4.43 10.36 -1.63
N THR A 52 -4.52 10.43 -0.30
CA THR A 52 -3.40 10.05 0.58
C THR A 52 -3.11 8.55 0.54
N ALA A 53 -4.13 7.69 0.44
CA ALA A 53 -3.96 6.25 0.29
C ALA A 53 -3.22 5.92 -1.01
N LEU A 54 -3.70 6.42 -2.15
CA LEU A 54 -3.05 6.26 -3.46
C LEU A 54 -1.59 6.72 -3.46
N THR A 55 -1.34 7.92 -2.92
CA THR A 55 0.01 8.51 -2.88
C THR A 55 0.97 7.69 -2.01
N SER A 56 0.47 7.18 -0.87
CA SER A 56 1.29 6.39 0.05
C SER A 56 1.66 5.02 -0.49
N GLU A 57 0.72 4.33 -1.15
CA GLU A 57 0.97 3.03 -1.77
C GLU A 57 1.98 3.19 -2.92
N LEU A 58 1.83 4.22 -3.75
CA LEU A 58 2.79 4.53 -4.80
C LEU A 58 4.19 4.81 -4.24
N LEU A 59 4.29 5.58 -3.16
CA LEU A 59 5.56 5.87 -2.49
C LEU A 59 6.21 4.59 -1.94
N ASN A 60 5.42 3.71 -1.31
CA ASN A 60 5.90 2.43 -0.82
C ASN A 60 6.42 1.53 -1.93
N VAL A 61 5.74 1.49 -3.09
CA VAL A 61 6.21 0.76 -4.28
C VAL A 61 7.56 1.31 -4.75
N ILE A 62 7.67 2.62 -4.97
CA ILE A 62 8.88 3.26 -5.49
C ILE A 62 10.06 3.07 -4.55
N VAL A 63 9.88 3.35 -3.25
CA VAL A 63 10.97 3.28 -2.28
C VAL A 63 11.39 1.84 -2.02
N SER A 64 10.43 0.89 -1.98
CA SER A 64 10.76 -0.52 -1.81
C SER A 64 11.55 -1.06 -3.00
N LEU A 65 11.13 -0.72 -4.22
CA LEU A 65 11.84 -1.11 -5.44
C LEU A 65 13.24 -0.50 -5.49
N TYR A 66 13.38 0.79 -5.15
CA TYR A 66 14.68 1.46 -5.05
C TYR A 66 15.62 0.74 -4.07
N CYS A 67 15.13 0.39 -2.87
CA CYS A 67 15.91 -0.32 -1.86
C CYS A 67 16.31 -1.74 -2.32
N LEU A 68 15.40 -2.44 -3.00
CA LEU A 68 15.65 -3.77 -3.56
C LEU A 68 16.73 -3.74 -4.66
N ILE A 69 16.62 -2.81 -5.61
CA ILE A 69 17.58 -2.65 -6.72
C ILE A 69 18.97 -2.29 -6.20
N ASN A 70 19.06 -1.34 -5.26
CA ASN A 70 20.34 -0.88 -4.72
C ASN A 70 20.88 -1.82 -3.62
N ASN A 71 20.12 -2.85 -3.23
CA ASN A 71 20.44 -3.74 -2.11
C ASN A 71 20.74 -3.00 -0.78
N THR A 72 20.12 -1.83 -0.60
CA THR A 72 20.26 -0.97 0.58
C THR A 72 18.93 -0.90 1.33
N PHE A 73 18.98 -0.81 2.66
CA PHE A 73 17.80 -0.59 3.49
C PHE A 73 17.86 0.82 4.09
N GLY A 74 18.84 1.08 4.97
CA GLY A 74 19.13 2.41 5.47
C GLY A 74 17.89 3.17 5.98
N ARG A 75 17.87 4.49 5.76
CA ARG A 75 16.76 5.36 6.15
C ARG A 75 15.51 5.15 5.29
N PHE A 76 15.68 4.83 4.01
CA PHE A 76 14.59 4.64 3.06
C PHE A 76 13.76 3.39 3.35
N GLY A 77 14.41 2.25 3.61
CA GLY A 77 13.74 1.03 4.04
C GLY A 77 13.09 1.14 5.42
N LEU A 78 13.68 1.94 6.32
CA LEU A 78 13.01 2.26 7.60
C LEU A 78 11.75 3.11 7.37
N ALA A 79 11.82 4.08 6.45
CA ALA A 79 10.67 4.90 6.10
C ALA A 79 9.54 4.06 5.49
N THR A 80 9.83 3.10 4.60
CA THR A 80 8.79 2.18 4.10
C THR A 80 8.19 1.34 5.21
N PHE A 81 9.00 0.89 6.18
CA PHE A 81 8.49 0.17 7.35
C PHE A 81 7.45 0.97 8.13
N ILE A 82 7.78 2.23 8.45
CA ILE A 82 6.91 3.11 9.23
C ILE A 82 5.67 3.51 8.43
N LEU A 83 5.84 3.96 7.18
CA LEU A 83 4.74 4.39 6.33
C LEU A 83 3.74 3.26 6.10
N PHE A 84 4.24 2.09 5.69
CA PHE A 84 3.40 0.91 5.51
C PHE A 84 2.64 0.56 6.80
N GLY A 85 3.30 0.57 7.95
CA GLY A 85 2.65 0.29 9.24
C GLY A 85 1.49 1.23 9.54
N ILE A 86 1.67 2.54 9.32
CA ILE A 86 0.61 3.56 9.52
C ILE A 86 -0.55 3.30 8.55
N PHE A 87 -0.28 3.20 7.25
CA PHE A 87 -1.33 3.08 6.24
C PHE A 87 -2.07 1.75 6.29
N ALA A 88 -1.35 0.64 6.49
CA ALA A 88 -1.98 -0.66 6.67
C ALA A 88 -2.88 -0.68 7.91
N SER A 89 -2.46 -0.04 9.01
CA SER A 89 -3.27 0.07 10.23
C SER A 89 -4.51 0.95 10.01
N MET A 90 -4.36 2.08 9.34
CA MET A 90 -5.49 2.96 8.99
C MET A 90 -6.50 2.24 8.09
N TRP A 91 -6.01 1.59 7.02
CA TRP A 91 -6.88 0.82 6.12
C TRP A 91 -7.59 -0.31 6.84
N ALA A 92 -6.89 -1.07 7.70
CA ALA A 92 -7.50 -2.14 8.49
C ALA A 92 -8.57 -1.59 9.44
N TYR A 93 -8.31 -0.46 10.11
CA TYR A 93 -9.30 0.20 10.97
C TYR A 93 -10.55 0.62 10.19
N PHE A 94 -10.37 1.29 9.05
CA PHE A 94 -11.50 1.71 8.20
C PHE A 94 -12.26 0.55 7.55
N THR A 95 -11.62 -0.59 7.32
CA THR A 95 -12.25 -1.73 6.61
C THR A 95 -12.95 -2.68 7.57
N PHE A 96 -12.39 -2.89 8.77
CA PHE A 96 -12.86 -3.94 9.69
C PHE A 96 -13.53 -3.42 10.96
N ILE A 97 -13.30 -2.16 11.35
CA ILE A 97 -13.83 -1.60 12.61
C ILE A 97 -14.94 -0.59 12.33
N LEU A 98 -14.74 0.30 11.35
CA LEU A 98 -15.76 1.22 10.86
C LEU A 98 -16.56 0.59 9.71
#